data_AF-A0A810QBY1-F1
#
_entry.id   AF-A0A810QBY1-F1
#
_cell.length_a   1.000
_cell.length_b   1.000
_cell.length_c   1.000
_cell.angle_alpha   90.00
_cell.angle_beta   90.00
_cell.angle_gamma   90.00
#
_symmetry.space_group_name_H-M   'P 1'
#
loop_
_entity.id
_entity.type
_entity.pdbx_description
1 polymer ?
#
loop_
_entity_poly.entity_id
_entity_poly.type
_entity_poly.pdbx_seq_one_letter_code
_entity_poly.pdbx_strand_id
1 'polypeptide(L)'
;MLKKLQNKKGFTLMEMLIVVAIIAVLVAIAIPVFNGALTKSKEAADVANVRATYAEWQTAMLTENTKAPADKDAFLKGPDNGTAIVLNYGDDKLTYDAGTGIITYSAKKLTDENGAKTFTWKLGTPDIQ
;
A
#
# COMPACT_ATOMS: atom_id res chain seq x y z
N MET A 1 42.92 -47.61 26.16
CA MET A 1 42.17 -46.34 26.17
C MET A 1 42.37 -45.64 24.82
N LEU A 2 41.37 -45.66 23.94
CA LEU A 2 41.51 -45.16 22.57
C LEU A 2 41.15 -43.66 22.54
N LYS A 3 42.16 -42.80 22.34
CA LYS A 3 42.01 -41.35 22.34
C LYS A 3 41.38 -40.91 21.02
N LYS A 4 40.08 -40.62 21.06
CA LYS A 4 39.28 -40.16 19.92
C LYS A 4 39.82 -38.79 19.47
N LEU A 5 40.51 -38.73 18.34
CA LEU A 5 40.93 -37.48 17.71
C LEU A 5 39.66 -36.73 17.27
N GLN A 6 39.27 -35.73 18.07
CA GLN A 6 38.18 -34.84 17.69
C GLN A 6 38.63 -34.02 16.48
N ASN A 7 38.13 -34.41 15.32
CA ASN A 7 38.34 -33.76 14.05
C ASN A 7 37.62 -32.40 14.09
N LYS A 8 38.28 -31.37 14.65
CA LYS A 8 37.82 -29.98 14.58
C LYS A 8 38.00 -29.50 13.14
N LYS A 9 37.04 -29.83 12.28
CA LYS A 9 36.88 -29.19 10.98
C LYS A 9 36.49 -27.73 11.25
N GLY A 10 37.50 -26.87 11.36
CA GLY A 10 37.31 -25.43 11.45
C GLY A 10 36.79 -24.89 10.13
N PHE A 11 35.85 -23.97 10.21
CA PHE A 11 35.31 -23.24 9.08
C PHE A 11 36.45 -22.46 8.40
N THR A 12 36.69 -22.67 7.11
CA THR A 12 37.80 -21.98 6.43
C THR A 12 37.38 -20.54 6.09
N LEU A 13 38.34 -19.61 6.18
CA LEU A 13 38.09 -18.22 5.76
C LEU A 13 37.68 -18.15 4.28
N MET A 14 38.23 -19.03 3.44
CA MET A 14 37.89 -19.11 2.02
C MET A 14 36.42 -19.52 1.80
N GLU A 15 35.91 -20.48 2.58
CA GLU A 15 34.49 -20.86 2.53
C GLU A 15 33.58 -19.67 2.89
N MET A 16 33.98 -18.82 3.85
CA MET A 16 33.18 -17.64 4.21
C MET A 16 33.21 -16.60 3.11
N LEU A 17 34.37 -16.40 2.47
CA LEU A 17 34.52 -15.41 1.40
C LEU A 17 33.62 -15.74 0.20
N ILE A 18 33.55 -17.01 -0.21
CA ILE A 18 32.71 -17.43 -1.33
C ILE A 18 31.22 -17.27 -0.97
N VAL A 19 30.83 -17.63 0.25
CA VAL A 19 29.43 -17.51 0.71
C VAL A 19 28.99 -16.05 0.72
N VAL A 20 29.79 -15.13 1.28
CA VAL A 20 29.45 -13.71 1.30
C VAL A 20 29.39 -13.12 -0.10
N ALA A 21 30.27 -13.53 -1.00
CA ALA A 21 30.24 -13.10 -2.40
C ALA A 21 28.93 -13.51 -3.10
N ILE A 22 28.47 -14.74 -2.89
CA ILE A 22 27.18 -15.21 -3.46
C ILE A 22 26.00 -14.46 -2.83
N ILE A 23 25.99 -14.28 -1.51
CA ILE A 23 24.92 -13.52 -0.82
C ILE A 23 24.86 -12.08 -1.34
N ALA A 24 26.00 -11.43 -1.57
CA ALA A 24 26.05 -10.06 -2.10
C ALA A 24 25.34 -9.95 -3.46
N VAL A 25 25.56 -10.91 -4.36
CA VAL A 25 24.90 -10.95 -5.68
C VAL A 25 23.40 -11.18 -5.54
N LEU A 26 22.98 -12.11 -4.67
CA LEU A 26 21.56 -12.39 -4.44
C LEU A 26 20.83 -11.17 -3.86
N VAL A 27 21.42 -10.51 -2.87
CA VAL A 27 20.86 -9.33 -2.22
C VAL A 27 20.73 -8.16 -3.20
N ALA A 28 21.71 -7.98 -4.09
CA ALA A 28 21.68 -6.93 -5.11
C ALA A 28 20.45 -7.00 -6.04
N ILE A 29 19.96 -8.21 -6.34
CA ILE A 29 18.75 -8.42 -7.16
C ILE A 29 17.50 -8.48 -6.29
N ALA A 30 17.59 -9.11 -5.12
CA ALA A 30 16.44 -9.32 -4.25
C ALA A 30 15.85 -8.02 -3.68
N ILE A 31 16.69 -7.07 -3.26
CA ILE A 31 16.23 -5.79 -2.67
C ILE A 31 15.35 -4.98 -3.64
N PRO A 32 15.76 -4.65 -4.88
CA PRO A 32 14.93 -3.84 -5.76
C PRO A 32 13.63 -4.55 -6.14
N VAL A 33 13.67 -5.88 -6.33
CA VAL A 33 12.48 -6.68 -6.64
C VAL A 33 11.51 -6.69 -5.46
N PHE A 34 12.01 -6.94 -4.25
CA PHE A 34 11.20 -6.97 -3.04
C PHE A 34 10.59 -5.59 -2.74
N ASN A 35 11.37 -4.51 -2.86
CA ASN A 35 10.86 -3.15 -2.67
C ASN A 35 9.76 -2.78 -3.67
N GLY A 36 9.88 -3.22 -4.93
CA GLY A 36 8.85 -3.06 -5.93
C GLY A 36 7.56 -3.81 -5.58
N ALA A 37 7.68 -5.07 -5.17
CA ALA A 37 6.54 -5.89 -4.75
C ALA A 37 5.86 -5.33 -3.49
N LEU A 38 6.63 -4.94 -2.48
CA LEU A 38 6.13 -4.34 -1.24
C LEU A 38 5.34 -3.05 -1.54
N THR A 39 5.87 -2.18 -2.41
CA THR A 39 5.19 -0.95 -2.83
C THR A 39 3.85 -1.27 -3.50
N LYS A 40 3.85 -2.24 -4.43
CA LYS A 40 2.62 -2.67 -5.13
C LYS A 40 1.57 -3.23 -4.16
N SER A 41 1.97 -4.04 -3.18
CA SER A 41 1.07 -4.57 -2.17
C SER A 41 0.45 -3.47 -1.30
N LYS A 42 1.25 -2.47 -0.91
CA LYS A 42 0.76 -1.31 -0.13
C LYS A 42 -0.22 -0.47 -0.94
N GLU A 43 0.11 -0.13 -2.20
CA GLU A 43 -0.80 0.60 -3.09
C GLU A 43 -2.12 -0.17 -3.33
N ALA A 44 -2.06 -1.50 -3.46
CA ALA A 44 -3.26 -2.33 -3.62
C ALA A 44 -4.14 -2.34 -2.37
N ALA A 45 -3.54 -2.40 -1.18
CA ALA A 45 -4.25 -2.30 0.08
C ALA A 45 -4.92 -0.93 0.23
N ASP A 46 -4.23 0.15 -0.15
CA ASP A 46 -4.77 1.50 -0.08
C ASP A 46 -5.96 1.68 -1.02
N VAL A 47 -5.87 1.21 -2.27
CA VAL A 47 -7.00 1.21 -3.22
C VAL A 47 -8.19 0.42 -2.68
N ALA A 48 -7.97 -0.71 -2.01
CA ALA A 48 -9.02 -1.52 -1.41
C ALA A 48 -9.69 -0.78 -0.24
N ASN A 49 -8.89 -0.16 0.63
CA ASN A 49 -9.37 0.62 1.76
C ASN A 49 -10.21 1.81 1.28
N VAL A 50 -9.70 2.61 0.34
CA VAL A 50 -10.43 3.75 -0.24
C VAL A 50 -11.76 3.33 -0.86
N ARG A 51 -11.79 2.18 -1.54
CA ARG A 51 -13.03 1.63 -2.08
C ARG A 51 -14.03 1.23 -0.99
N ALA A 52 -13.56 0.65 0.10
CA ALA A 52 -14.41 0.28 1.24
C ALA A 52 -15.02 1.55 1.87
N THR A 53 -14.20 2.57 2.13
CA THR A 53 -14.66 3.86 2.66
C THR A 53 -15.66 4.52 1.73
N TYR A 54 -15.41 4.50 0.43
CA TYR A 54 -16.35 5.00 -0.57
C TYR A 54 -17.72 4.30 -0.48
N ALA A 55 -17.74 2.98 -0.29
CA ALA A 55 -18.99 2.23 -0.15
C ALA A 55 -19.71 2.54 1.18
N GLU A 56 -18.97 2.74 2.26
CA GLU A 56 -19.52 3.20 3.56
C GLU A 56 -20.19 4.57 3.41
N TRP A 57 -19.48 5.53 2.80
CA TRP A 57 -20.03 6.85 2.49
C TRP A 57 -21.27 6.75 1.61
N GLN A 58 -21.23 5.96 0.54
CA GLN A 58 -22.39 5.78 -0.33
C GLN A 58 -23.60 5.19 0.43
N THR A 59 -23.37 4.26 1.36
CA THR A 59 -24.44 3.69 2.18
C THR A 59 -25.02 4.74 3.12
N ALA A 60 -24.19 5.46 3.86
CA ALA A 60 -24.63 6.50 4.79
C ALA A 60 -25.40 7.63 4.08
N MET A 61 -24.99 8.00 2.86
CA MET A 61 -25.72 8.98 2.06
C MET A 61 -27.14 8.51 1.67
N LEU A 62 -27.32 7.20 1.46
CA LEU A 62 -28.62 6.62 1.08
C LEU A 62 -29.53 6.32 2.28
N THR A 63 -28.96 5.94 3.41
CA THR A 63 -29.73 5.49 4.59
C THR A 63 -29.95 6.58 5.62
N GLU A 64 -29.00 7.49 5.77
CA GLU A 64 -28.96 8.47 6.89
C GLU A 64 -29.06 9.92 6.41
N ASN A 65 -29.23 10.15 5.10
CA ASN A 65 -29.26 11.48 4.47
C ASN A 65 -28.01 12.32 4.82
N THR A 66 -26.90 11.64 5.04
CA THR A 66 -25.60 12.26 5.34
C THR A 66 -25.06 12.93 4.08
N LYS A 67 -24.45 14.10 4.21
CA LYS A 67 -23.86 14.83 3.07
C LYS A 67 -22.50 14.24 2.70
N ALA A 68 -22.10 14.40 1.44
CA ALA A 68 -20.77 14.00 0.98
C ALA A 68 -19.67 14.66 1.85
N PRO A 69 -18.51 14.00 2.04
CA PRO A 69 -17.43 14.54 2.85
C PRO A 69 -16.97 15.90 2.28
N ALA A 70 -16.61 16.85 3.15
CA ALA A 70 -16.21 18.18 2.71
C ALA A 70 -14.77 18.23 2.17
N ASP A 71 -13.94 17.27 2.57
CA ASP A 71 -12.51 17.26 2.32
C ASP A 71 -11.93 15.83 2.46
N LYS A 72 -10.63 15.72 2.14
CA LYS A 72 -9.89 14.44 2.19
C LYS A 72 -9.91 13.81 3.57
N ASP A 73 -9.73 14.61 4.62
CA ASP A 73 -9.60 14.12 5.99
C ASP A 73 -10.95 13.64 6.51
N ALA A 74 -12.04 14.33 6.14
CA ALA A 74 -13.40 13.86 6.36
C ALA A 74 -13.60 12.51 5.67
N PHE A 75 -13.25 12.38 4.38
CA PHE A 75 -13.39 11.11 3.67
C PHE A 75 -12.65 9.96 4.38
N LEU A 76 -11.39 10.18 4.79
CA LEU A 76 -10.58 9.17 5.45
C LEU A 76 -11.10 8.75 6.84
N LYS A 77 -11.83 9.62 7.55
CA LYS A 77 -12.48 9.30 8.84
C LYS A 77 -13.78 8.50 8.71
N GLY A 78 -14.31 8.38 7.50
CA GLY A 78 -15.61 7.75 7.27
C GLY A 78 -16.80 8.64 7.72
N PRO A 79 -18.03 8.22 7.40
CA PRO A 79 -19.24 9.01 7.66
C PRO A 79 -19.50 9.33 9.14
N ASP A 80 -19.03 8.47 10.04
CA ASP A 80 -19.20 8.62 11.50
C ASP A 80 -18.12 9.48 12.18
N ASN A 81 -17.21 10.10 11.42
CA ASN A 81 -16.02 10.78 11.96
C ASN A 81 -15.15 9.89 12.87
N GLY A 82 -15.03 8.61 12.53
CA GLY A 82 -14.22 7.63 13.26
C GLY A 82 -12.71 7.84 13.11
N THR A 83 -11.92 6.86 13.53
CA THR A 83 -10.47 6.86 13.29
C THR A 83 -10.17 6.87 11.80
N ALA A 84 -9.38 7.85 11.36
CA ALA A 84 -8.98 7.96 9.97
C ALA A 84 -8.24 6.70 9.50
N ILE A 85 -8.60 6.23 8.32
CA ILE A 85 -7.87 5.18 7.63
C ILE A 85 -6.51 5.75 7.24
N VAL A 86 -5.46 5.11 7.75
CA VAL A 86 -4.08 5.46 7.41
C VAL A 86 -3.71 4.78 6.10
N LEU A 87 -3.28 5.57 5.12
CA LEU A 87 -2.77 5.05 3.85
C LEU A 87 -1.36 4.50 4.06
N ASN A 88 -1.12 3.29 3.58
CA ASN A 88 0.13 2.56 3.75
C ASN A 88 1.23 3.03 2.81
N TYR A 89 0.87 3.76 1.75
CA TYR A 89 1.77 4.29 0.74
C TYR A 89 1.49 5.77 0.41
N GLY A 90 1.74 6.63 1.40
CA GLY A 90 1.84 8.09 1.23
C GLY A 90 0.49 8.79 1.02
N ASP A 91 0.18 9.73 1.91
CA ASP A 91 -1.08 10.49 1.88
C ASP A 91 -1.23 11.38 0.63
N ASP A 92 -0.11 11.67 -0.03
CA ASP A 92 0.00 12.49 -1.24
C ASP A 92 -0.61 11.81 -2.48
N LYS A 93 -0.87 10.49 -2.39
CA LYS A 93 -1.43 9.70 -3.49
C LYS A 93 -2.93 9.79 -3.61
N LEU A 94 -3.60 10.24 -2.55
CA LEU A 94 -5.04 10.44 -2.52
C LEU A 94 -5.37 11.93 -2.58
N THR A 95 -6.14 12.31 -3.59
CA THR A 95 -6.66 13.67 -3.74
C THR A 95 -8.18 13.64 -3.69
N TYR A 96 -8.75 14.57 -2.92
CA TYR A 96 -10.19 14.81 -2.87
C TYR A 96 -10.49 16.17 -3.50
N ASP A 97 -11.31 16.18 -4.55
CA ASP A 97 -11.80 17.42 -5.15
C ASP A 97 -13.17 17.78 -4.54
N ALA A 98 -13.17 18.74 -3.64
CA ALA A 98 -14.37 19.17 -2.91
C ALA A 98 -15.41 19.88 -3.79
N GLY A 99 -15.01 20.39 -4.96
CA GLY A 99 -15.92 21.02 -5.91
C GLY A 99 -16.75 20.01 -6.70
N THR A 100 -16.23 18.79 -6.88
CA THR A 100 -16.84 17.76 -7.74
C THR A 100 -17.17 16.45 -7.02
N GLY A 101 -16.75 16.29 -5.76
CA GLY A 101 -16.93 15.07 -4.97
C GLY A 101 -16.09 13.89 -5.47
N ILE A 102 -15.02 14.16 -6.23
CA ILE A 102 -14.19 13.14 -6.85
C ILE A 102 -13.03 12.78 -5.92
N ILE A 103 -12.91 11.49 -5.59
CA ILE A 103 -11.80 10.88 -4.88
C ILE A 103 -10.90 10.22 -5.92
N THR A 104 -9.63 10.62 -5.97
CA THR A 104 -8.65 10.06 -6.91
C THR A 104 -7.47 9.49 -6.15
N TYR A 105 -7.11 8.24 -6.45
CA TYR A 105 -5.90 7.59 -5.94
C TYR A 105 -4.95 7.25 -7.09
N SER A 106 -3.71 7.75 -7.03
CA SER A 106 -2.69 7.54 -8.07
C SER A 106 -1.67 6.47 -7.66
N ALA A 107 -1.77 5.28 -8.25
CA ALA A 107 -0.85 4.18 -8.00
C ALA A 107 0.28 4.18 -9.04
N LYS A 108 1.55 4.18 -8.59
CA LYS A 108 2.72 4.24 -9.47
C LYS A 108 3.26 2.85 -9.82
N LYS A 109 2.91 1.82 -9.05
CA LYS A 109 3.34 0.42 -9.27
C LYS A 109 2.19 -0.52 -9.62
N LEU A 110 0.94 -0.11 -9.43
CA LEU A 110 -0.19 -0.67 -10.18
C LEU A 110 -0.23 0.03 -11.53
N THR A 111 0.16 -0.66 -12.60
CA THR A 111 0.31 -0.08 -13.94
C THR A 111 -0.76 -0.62 -14.88
N ASP A 112 -1.33 0.25 -15.71
CA ASP A 112 -1.93 -0.14 -16.99
C ASP A 112 -0.89 0.03 -18.12
N GLU A 113 -1.31 -0.02 -19.38
CA GLU A 113 -0.42 0.14 -20.55
C GLU A 113 0.43 1.42 -20.54
N ASN A 114 0.08 2.45 -19.76
CA ASN A 114 0.82 3.72 -19.66
C ASN A 114 1.65 3.87 -18.37
N GLY A 115 1.80 2.81 -17.56
CA GLY A 115 2.80 2.76 -16.49
C GLY A 115 2.40 3.34 -15.13
N ALA A 116 1.28 4.05 -14.98
CA ALA A 116 0.71 4.42 -13.67
C ALA A 116 -0.82 4.40 -13.72
N LYS A 117 -1.46 3.66 -12.81
CA LYS A 117 -2.92 3.49 -12.80
C LYS A 117 -3.56 4.46 -11.82
N THR A 118 -4.48 5.28 -12.33
CA THR A 118 -5.29 6.19 -11.52
C THR A 118 -6.66 5.56 -11.27
N PHE A 119 -7.04 5.45 -10.01
CA PHE A 119 -8.37 5.01 -9.59
C PHE A 119 -9.19 6.22 -9.20
N THR A 120 -10.38 6.35 -9.78
CA THR A 120 -11.27 7.51 -9.55
C THR A 120 -12.62 7.01 -9.07
N TRP A 121 -13.12 7.60 -7.98
CA TRP A 121 -14.45 7.38 -7.45
C TRP A 121 -15.17 8.72 -7.35
N LYS A 122 -16.44 8.77 -7.75
CA LYS A 122 -17.23 10.00 -7.67
C LYS A 122 -18.37 9.79 -6.68
N LEU A 123 -18.30 10.49 -5.55
CA LEU A 123 -19.40 10.52 -4.59
C LEU A 123 -20.32 11.67 -5.04
N GLY A 124 -21.46 11.31 -5.65
CA GLY A 124 -22.45 12.31 -6.04
C GLY A 124 -23.12 12.90 -4.80
N THR A 125 -23.19 14.22 -4.68
CA THR A 125 -24.19 14.84 -3.80
C THR A 125 -25.56 14.51 -4.38
N PRO A 126 -26.47 13.83 -3.64
CA PRO A 126 -27.85 13.71 -4.07
C PRO A 126 -28.40 15.14 -4.12
N ASP A 127 -28.65 15.61 -5.33
CA ASP A 127 -29.40 16.84 -5.55
C ASP A 127 -30.86 16.49 -5.26
N ILE A 128 -31.26 16.64 -4.00
CA ILE A 128 -32.66 16.50 -3.61
C ILE A 128 -33.32 17.81 -4.03
N GLN A 129 -33.92 17.82 -5.22
CA GLN A 129 -34.96 18.78 -5.61
C GLN A 129 -36.20 18.57 -4.76
#